data_AF-A0A7Z0SFB1-F1
#
_entry.id   AF-A0A7Z0SFB1-F1
#
_cell.length_a   1.000
_cell.length_b   1.000
_cell.length_c   1.000
_cell.angle_alpha   90.00
_cell.angle_beta   90.00
_cell.angle_gamma   90.00
#
_symmetry.space_group_name_H-M   'P 1'
#
loop_
_entity.id
_entity.type
_entity.pdbx_description
1 polymer ?
#
loop_
_entity_poly.entity_id
_entity_poly.type
_entity_poly.pdbx_seq_one_letter_code
_entity_poly.pdbx_strand_id
1 'polypeptide(L)'
;MSVCILVIHHSGKNQDAGMRGSSALLGAADQVLEVRQERGSRTVRVYKSRDAGKGIEIDFELKTVELGLDADGDAITSCVLTTVLTNASGRFEPPPKPSGANQRRVFQALWDMLPEVGRPGIKPAPDDRPSVSLDELIERAAGLLTCEPRRAPERVRSAVNPMAAANVLLFQDGRVWLPSWTSKASNNKVL
;
A
#
# COMPACT_ATOMS: atom_id res chain seq x y z
N MET A 1 -26.52 21.93 -18.58
CA MET A 1 -25.20 21.33 -18.88
C MET A 1 -24.27 21.77 -17.76
N SER A 2 -23.68 20.83 -17.02
CA SER A 2 -22.79 21.16 -15.90
C SER A 2 -21.34 21.01 -16.38
N VAL A 3 -20.50 22.01 -16.09
CA VAL A 3 -19.08 22.03 -16.47
C VAL A 3 -18.24 22.08 -15.20
N CYS A 4 -17.19 21.26 -15.14
CA CYS A 4 -16.18 21.30 -14.08
C CYS A 4 -14.87 21.79 -14.68
N ILE A 5 -14.23 22.76 -14.02
CA ILE A 5 -12.92 23.29 -14.42
C ILE A 5 -11.93 22.97 -13.30
N LEU A 6 -10.90 22.19 -13.63
CA LEU A 6 -9.80 21.88 -12.72
C LEU A 6 -8.57 22.71 -13.09
N VAL A 7 -8.02 23.43 -12.11
CA VAL A 7 -6.83 24.27 -12.28
C VAL A 7 -5.74 23.78 -11.35
N ILE A 8 -4.53 23.59 -11.88
CA ILE A 8 -3.35 23.22 -11.12
C ILE A 8 -2.48 24.46 -10.94
N HIS A 9 -2.07 24.75 -9.70
CA HIS A 9 -1.16 25.83 -9.39
C HIS A 9 -0.11 25.36 -8.37
N HIS A 10 1.05 26.02 -8.37
CA HIS A 10 2.06 25.81 -7.34
C HIS A 10 1.70 26.57 -6.06
N SER A 11 2.22 26.12 -4.92
CA SER A 11 2.26 26.94 -3.71
C SER A 11 3.11 28.20 -3.94
N GLY A 12 2.95 29.17 -3.03
CA GLY A 12 3.69 30.43 -3.02
C GLY A 12 5.20 30.23 -2.86
N LYS A 13 5.89 31.15 -2.20
CA LYS A 13 7.34 31.02 -2.00
C LYS A 13 7.69 29.77 -1.17
N ASN A 14 6.84 29.45 -0.19
CA ASN A 14 6.91 28.25 0.65
C ASN A 14 5.50 27.63 0.77
N GLN A 15 5.38 26.38 1.25
CA GLN A 15 4.08 25.70 1.41
C GLN A 15 3.10 26.46 2.33
N ASP A 16 3.60 27.21 3.31
CA ASP A 16 2.74 28.01 4.20
C ASP A 16 2.33 29.37 3.61
N ALA A 17 2.89 29.75 2.46
CA ALA A 17 2.54 31.00 1.78
C ALA A 17 1.21 30.90 1.00
N GLY A 18 0.54 29.74 1.02
CA GLY A 18 -0.73 29.50 0.33
C GLY A 18 -0.60 29.41 -1.19
N MET A 19 -1.71 29.68 -1.89
CA MET A 19 -1.77 29.60 -3.36
C MET A 19 -0.90 30.69 -4.00
N ARG A 20 -0.09 30.33 -5.01
CA ARG A 20 0.63 31.30 -5.82
C ARG A 20 -0.33 32.00 -6.80
N GLY A 21 -0.14 33.30 -6.98
CA GLY A 21 -0.86 34.11 -7.95
C GLY A 21 -1.92 35.01 -7.31
N SER A 22 -2.99 35.30 -8.05
CA SER A 22 -4.06 36.19 -7.58
C SER A 22 -4.96 35.51 -6.56
N SER A 23 -5.26 36.21 -5.46
CA SER A 23 -6.23 35.78 -4.45
C SER A 23 -7.66 35.64 -4.99
N ALA A 24 -7.95 36.23 -6.16
CA ALA A 24 -9.25 36.09 -6.83
C ALA A 24 -9.57 34.61 -7.17
N LEU A 25 -8.55 33.81 -7.51
CA LEU A 25 -8.73 32.38 -7.81
C LEU A 25 -9.25 31.62 -6.58
N LEU A 26 -8.66 31.89 -5.41
CA LEU A 26 -9.12 31.31 -4.15
C LEU A 26 -10.56 31.73 -3.85
N GLY A 27 -10.92 32.99 -4.09
CA GLY A 27 -12.28 33.50 -3.89
C GLY A 27 -13.31 32.78 -4.78
N ALA A 28 -12.98 32.60 -6.07
CA ALA A 28 -13.87 32.02 -7.06
C ALA A 28 -14.02 30.49 -6.95
N ALA A 29 -12.99 29.77 -6.48
CA ALA A 29 -13.01 28.31 -6.44
C ALA A 29 -14.07 27.76 -5.48
N ASP A 30 -14.83 26.75 -5.93
CA ASP A 30 -15.77 26.00 -5.09
C ASP A 30 -15.03 25.07 -4.11
N GLN A 31 -13.95 24.45 -4.60
CA GLN A 31 -13.08 23.53 -3.86
C GLN A 31 -11.61 23.88 -4.13
N VAL A 32 -10.79 23.83 -3.09
CA VAL A 32 -9.32 23.94 -3.20
C VAL A 32 -8.71 22.79 -2.41
N LEU A 33 -7.97 21.93 -3.12
CA LEU A 33 -7.19 20.86 -2.55
C LEU A 33 -5.72 21.28 -2.51
N GLU A 34 -5.08 21.13 -1.37
CA GLU A 34 -3.65 21.38 -1.23
C GLU A 34 -2.91 20.05 -1.07
N VAL A 35 -1.87 19.85 -1.89
CA VAL A 35 -0.98 18.70 -1.80
C VAL A 35 0.33 19.14 -1.14
N ARG A 36 0.65 18.52 0.00
CA ARG A 36 1.89 18.73 0.74
C ARG A 36 2.77 17.50 0.65
N GLN A 37 4.08 17.71 0.76
CA GLN A 37 5.05 16.63 0.89
C GLN A 37 5.81 16.84 2.19
N GLU A 38 5.71 15.88 3.10
CA GLU A 38 6.38 15.89 4.40
C GLU A 38 7.03 14.53 4.66
N ARG A 39 8.33 14.51 4.98
CA ARG A 39 9.06 13.31 5.45
C ARG A 39 8.89 12.03 4.60
N GLY A 40 8.64 12.16 3.30
CA GLY A 40 8.52 11.04 2.35
C GLY A 40 7.08 10.62 2.02
N SER A 41 6.08 11.07 2.78
CA SER A 41 4.66 10.93 2.43
C SER A 41 4.14 12.20 1.76
N ARG A 42 3.05 12.04 1.00
CA ARG A 42 2.28 13.16 0.46
C ARG A 42 0.93 13.19 1.14
N THR A 43 0.43 14.38 1.41
CA THR A 43 -0.87 14.58 2.04
C THR A 43 -1.69 15.47 1.13
N VAL A 44 -2.91 15.06 0.79
CA VAL A 44 -3.89 15.95 0.17
C VAL A 44 -4.87 16.40 1.24
N ARG A 45 -5.11 17.71 1.31
CA ARG A 45 -6.08 18.27 2.25
C ARG A 45 -7.07 19.21 1.57
N VAL A 46 -8.28 19.26 2.10
CA VAL A 46 -9.28 20.25 1.69
C VAL A 46 -8.94 21.60 2.34
N TYR A 47 -8.31 22.48 1.59
CA TYR A 47 -7.95 23.84 2.01
C TYR A 47 -9.17 24.77 2.03
N LYS A 48 -10.03 24.66 1.01
CA LYS A 48 -11.31 25.37 0.92
C LYS A 48 -12.37 24.43 0.36
N SER A 49 -13.57 24.49 0.95
CA SER A 49 -14.79 23.87 0.42
C SER A 49 -15.95 24.83 0.64
N ARG A 50 -16.83 24.96 -0.34
CA ARG A 50 -18.08 25.73 -0.19
C ARG A 50 -19.16 24.93 0.55
N ASP A 51 -19.24 23.62 0.30
CA ASP A 51 -20.39 22.78 0.69
C ASP A 51 -20.08 21.74 1.79
N ALA A 52 -18.82 21.61 2.21
CA ALA A 52 -18.39 20.63 3.21
C ALA A 52 -17.44 21.24 4.26
N GLY A 53 -17.23 20.51 5.37
CA GLY A 53 -16.26 20.89 6.39
C GLY A 53 -14.82 20.95 5.87
N LYS A 54 -14.01 21.87 6.41
CA LYS A 54 -12.57 21.93 6.17
C LYS A 54 -11.85 20.84 6.97
N GLY A 55 -10.64 20.46 6.55
CA GLY A 55 -9.74 19.63 7.37
C GLY A 55 -9.79 18.12 7.14
N ILE A 56 -10.39 17.66 6.03
CA ILE A 56 -10.16 16.29 5.57
C ILE A 56 -8.74 16.24 4.99
N GLU A 57 -7.90 15.39 5.56
CA GLU A 57 -6.54 15.10 5.11
C GLU A 57 -6.42 13.63 4.76
N ILE A 58 -5.81 13.32 3.61
CA ILE A 58 -5.57 11.96 3.15
C ILE A 58 -4.08 11.85 2.84
N ASP A 59 -3.41 10.98 3.58
CA ASP A 59 -2.03 10.61 3.32
C ASP A 59 -1.96 9.54 2.23
N PHE A 60 -1.02 9.72 1.32
CA PHE A 60 -0.75 8.79 0.23
C PHE A 60 0.75 8.69 -0.07
N GLU A 61 1.15 7.54 -0.56
CA GLU A 61 2.43 7.36 -1.22
C GLU A 61 2.20 7.35 -2.75
N LEU A 62 3.13 7.95 -3.47
CA LEU A 62 3.13 7.94 -4.94
C LEU A 62 4.22 6.99 -5.39
N LYS A 63 3.84 5.84 -5.92
CA LYS A 63 4.78 4.85 -6.44
C LYS A 63 4.91 5.00 -7.95
N THR A 64 6.13 5.17 -8.43
CA THR A 64 6.43 5.13 -9.87
C THR A 64 6.31 3.70 -10.38
N VAL A 65 5.62 3.52 -11.50
CA VAL A 65 5.46 2.26 -12.22
C VAL A 65 5.94 2.43 -13.65
N GLU A 66 6.66 1.44 -14.16
CA GLU A 66 7.09 1.41 -15.56
C GLU A 66 5.98 0.79 -16.43
N LEU A 67 5.62 1.50 -17.50
CA LEU A 67 4.57 1.10 -18.44
C LEU A 67 5.15 0.45 -19.72
N GLY A 68 6.44 0.62 -19.96
CA GLY A 68 7.12 0.13 -21.15
C GLY A 68 8.37 0.96 -21.46
N LEU A 69 8.95 0.74 -22.63
CA LEU A 69 10.01 1.58 -23.18
C LEU A 69 9.46 2.40 -24.35
N ASP A 70 9.96 3.61 -24.54
CA ASP A 70 9.70 4.40 -25.73
C ASP A 70 10.59 3.97 -26.92
N ALA A 71 10.55 4.74 -28.01
CA ALA A 71 11.29 4.43 -29.24
C ALA A 71 12.82 4.52 -29.06
N ASP A 72 13.28 5.28 -28.07
CA ASP A 72 14.70 5.51 -27.78
C ASP A 72 15.23 4.52 -26.72
N GLY A 73 14.34 3.69 -26.16
CA GLY A 73 14.65 2.70 -25.14
C GLY A 73 14.56 3.24 -23.72
N ASP A 74 14.00 4.44 -23.52
CA ASP A 74 13.80 5.05 -22.20
C ASP A 74 12.50 4.56 -21.56
N ALA A 75 12.51 4.42 -20.24
CA ALA A 75 11.34 3.92 -19.50
C ALA A 75 10.19 4.94 -19.51
N ILE A 76 9.06 4.55 -20.08
CA ILE A 76 7.80 5.27 -19.94
C ILE A 76 7.28 4.98 -18.53
N THR A 77 7.24 6.00 -17.69
CA THR A 77 6.79 5.86 -16.30
C THR A 77 5.44 6.53 -16.06
N SER A 78 4.70 5.99 -15.11
CA SER A 78 3.49 6.59 -14.53
C SER A 78 3.55 6.46 -13.01
N CYS A 79 2.55 7.00 -12.33
CA CYS A 79 2.46 6.99 -10.88
C CYS A 79 1.12 6.41 -10.43
N VAL A 80 1.17 5.55 -9.41
CA VAL A 80 -0.02 5.04 -8.73
C VAL A 80 -0.04 5.52 -7.29
N LEU A 81 -1.25 5.81 -6.79
CA LEU A 81 -1.46 6.08 -5.37
C LEU A 81 -1.53 4.75 -4.63
N THR A 82 -0.74 4.63 -3.56
CA THR A 82 -0.87 3.51 -2.63
C THR A 82 -1.41 4.03 -1.29
N THR A 83 -2.47 3.38 -0.81
CA THR A 83 -3.16 3.75 0.43
C THR A 83 -2.22 3.61 1.61
N VAL A 84 -2.17 4.65 2.45
CA VAL A 84 -1.39 4.67 3.68
C VAL A 84 -2.25 4.14 4.83
N LEU A 85 -1.69 3.26 5.64
CA LEU A 85 -2.26 2.96 6.96
C LEU A 85 -1.85 4.11 7.89
N THR A 86 -2.79 4.99 8.25
CA THR A 86 -2.58 6.02 9.27
C THR A 86 -2.78 5.42 10.65
N ASN A 87 -1.86 5.66 11.58
CA ASN A 87 -2.04 5.27 12.98
C ASN A 87 -3.00 6.23 13.72
N ALA A 88 -3.34 5.91 14.98
CA ALA A 88 -4.25 6.73 15.80
C ALA A 88 -3.76 8.19 16.04
N SER A 89 -2.49 8.48 15.75
CA SER A 89 -1.90 9.83 15.84
C SER A 89 -1.94 10.59 14.51
N GLY A 90 -2.58 10.04 13.46
CA GLY A 90 -2.62 10.64 12.13
C GLY A 90 -1.26 10.68 11.45
N ARG A 91 -0.32 9.82 11.87
CA ARG A 91 1.02 9.73 11.27
C ARG A 91 1.11 8.52 10.35
N PHE A 92 1.82 8.72 9.23
CA PHE A 92 2.27 7.66 8.34
C PHE A 92 3.12 6.65 9.12
N GLU A 93 2.69 5.38 9.12
CA GLU A 93 3.54 4.25 9.43
C GLU A 93 3.66 3.37 8.17
N PRO A 94 4.88 3.13 7.66
CA PRO A 94 5.06 2.23 6.53
C PRO A 94 4.54 0.83 6.91
N PRO A 95 3.98 0.07 5.96
CA PRO A 95 3.51 -1.27 6.25
C PRO A 95 4.65 -2.11 6.84
N PRO A 96 4.38 -2.87 7.91
CA PRO A 96 5.40 -3.64 8.60
C PRO A 96 6.00 -4.66 7.63
N LYS A 97 7.32 -4.86 7.72
CA LYS A 97 8.07 -5.76 6.83
C LYS A 97 8.62 -6.95 7.61
N PRO A 98 8.77 -8.13 6.99
CA PRO A 98 9.45 -9.27 7.60
C PRO A 98 10.92 -8.94 7.87
N SER A 99 11.35 -8.99 9.13
CA SER A 99 12.70 -8.59 9.56
C SER A 99 13.68 -9.77 9.64
N GLY A 100 13.18 -10.98 9.90
CA GLY A 100 14.00 -12.20 9.99
C GLY A 100 14.21 -12.91 8.64
N ALA A 101 15.32 -13.63 8.47
CA ALA A 101 15.61 -14.38 7.23
C ALA A 101 14.53 -15.42 6.90
N ASN A 102 14.07 -16.19 7.90
CA ASN A 102 12.98 -17.14 7.72
C ASN A 102 11.62 -16.44 7.52
N GLN A 103 11.40 -15.28 8.16
CA GLN A 103 10.19 -14.48 7.92
C GLN A 103 10.11 -14.04 6.46
N ARG A 104 11.22 -13.51 5.90
CA ARG A 104 11.29 -13.12 4.48
C ARG A 104 10.97 -14.28 3.54
N ARG A 105 11.52 -15.47 3.80
CA ARG A 105 11.27 -16.66 2.97
C ARG A 105 9.82 -17.15 3.05
N VAL A 106 9.24 -17.17 4.25
CA VAL A 106 7.82 -17.55 4.43
C VAL A 106 6.90 -16.51 3.81
N PHE A 107 7.19 -15.23 3.98
CA PHE A 107 6.44 -14.15 3.35
C PHE A 107 6.51 -14.24 1.82
N GLN A 108 7.70 -14.51 1.26
CA GLN A 108 7.87 -14.69 -0.18
C GLN A 108 7.04 -15.88 -0.69
N ALA A 109 7.07 -17.02 0.01
CA ALA A 109 6.24 -18.18 -0.34
C ALA A 109 4.75 -17.82 -0.36
N LEU A 110 4.26 -17.12 0.67
CA LEU A 110 2.88 -16.64 0.72
C LEU A 110 2.57 -15.69 -0.44
N TRP A 111 3.43 -14.71 -0.68
CA TRP A 111 3.26 -13.72 -1.75
C TRP A 111 3.14 -14.37 -3.14
N ASP A 112 3.93 -15.41 -3.39
CA ASP A 112 3.90 -16.14 -4.67
C ASP A 112 2.69 -17.09 -4.76
N MET A 113 2.25 -17.67 -3.64
CA MET A 113 1.08 -18.56 -3.59
C MET A 113 -0.25 -17.84 -3.79
N LEU A 114 -0.41 -16.64 -3.22
CA LEU A 114 -1.72 -15.96 -3.21
C LEU A 114 -2.31 -15.72 -4.61
N PRO A 115 -1.55 -15.29 -5.64
CA PRO A 115 -2.06 -15.20 -7.01
C PRO A 115 -2.33 -16.56 -7.67
N GLU A 116 -1.63 -17.61 -7.26
CA GLU A 116 -1.67 -18.93 -7.92
C GLU A 116 -2.80 -19.81 -7.37
N VAL A 117 -2.90 -19.89 -6.05
CA VAL A 117 -3.76 -20.85 -5.32
C VAL A 117 -4.59 -20.19 -4.22
N GLY A 118 -4.39 -18.90 -3.97
CA GLY A 118 -5.12 -18.16 -2.96
C GLY A 118 -6.62 -18.10 -3.26
N ARG A 119 -7.44 -18.41 -2.25
CA ARG A 119 -8.90 -18.49 -2.40
C ARG A 119 -9.57 -17.32 -1.68
N PRO A 120 -10.24 -16.40 -2.40
CA PRO A 120 -11.05 -15.36 -1.78
C PRO A 120 -12.34 -15.93 -1.17
N GLY A 121 -13.00 -15.18 -0.29
CA GLY A 121 -14.30 -15.57 0.28
C GLY A 121 -14.25 -16.65 1.36
N ILE A 122 -13.07 -17.18 1.70
CA ILE A 122 -12.95 -18.20 2.74
C ILE A 122 -12.64 -17.55 4.08
N LYS A 123 -13.63 -17.61 4.98
CA LYS A 123 -13.53 -17.12 6.35
C LYS A 123 -12.34 -17.78 7.08
N PRO A 124 -11.66 -17.07 7.97
CA PRO A 124 -11.99 -15.73 8.49
C PRO A 124 -11.49 -14.56 7.64
N ALA A 125 -10.81 -14.83 6.51
CA ALA A 125 -10.36 -13.75 5.64
C ALA A 125 -11.56 -12.97 5.06
N PRO A 126 -11.42 -11.65 4.81
CA PRO A 126 -12.44 -10.86 4.11
C PRO A 126 -12.79 -11.43 2.73
N ASP A 127 -13.95 -11.06 2.19
CA ASP A 127 -14.48 -11.72 1.00
C ASP A 127 -13.64 -11.50 -0.26
N ASP A 128 -12.99 -10.35 -0.37
CA ASP A 128 -12.06 -9.98 -1.46
C ASP A 128 -10.63 -10.51 -1.26
N ARG A 129 -10.40 -11.24 -0.17
CA ARG A 129 -9.08 -11.54 0.36
C ARG A 129 -8.65 -12.96 0.00
N PRO A 130 -7.74 -13.18 -0.96
CA PRO A 130 -7.21 -14.50 -1.15
C PRO A 130 -6.45 -14.93 0.11
N SER A 131 -6.67 -16.18 0.48
CA SER A 131 -6.03 -16.81 1.62
C SER A 131 -5.62 -18.24 1.25
N VAL A 132 -4.58 -18.73 1.90
CA VAL A 132 -4.12 -20.13 1.84
C VAL A 132 -4.21 -20.75 3.22
N SER A 133 -4.26 -22.08 3.31
CA SER A 133 -4.11 -22.77 4.59
C SER A 133 -2.67 -22.70 5.08
N LEU A 134 -2.48 -22.80 6.40
CA LEU A 134 -1.15 -22.88 7.00
C LEU A 134 -0.37 -24.11 6.50
N ASP A 135 -1.05 -25.22 6.24
CA ASP A 135 -0.41 -26.45 5.75
C ASP A 135 0.09 -26.28 4.31
N GLU A 136 -0.71 -25.68 3.41
CA GLU A 136 -0.26 -25.34 2.06
C GLU A 136 0.96 -24.38 2.10
N LEU A 137 0.95 -23.41 3.03
CA LEU A 137 2.08 -22.50 3.21
C LEU A 137 3.33 -23.23 3.72
N ILE A 138 3.17 -24.17 4.66
CA ILE A 138 4.27 -24.99 5.17
C ILE A 138 4.89 -25.81 4.04
N GLU A 139 4.07 -26.48 3.24
CA GLU A 139 4.53 -27.28 2.11
C GLU A 139 5.34 -26.44 1.11
N ARG A 140 4.85 -25.25 0.75
CA ARG A 140 5.54 -24.35 -0.17
C ARG A 140 6.82 -23.77 0.43
N ALA A 141 6.78 -23.33 1.69
CA ALA A 141 7.89 -22.62 2.31
C ALA A 141 9.02 -23.56 2.79
N ALA A 142 8.72 -24.82 3.10
CA ALA A 142 9.68 -25.74 3.73
C ALA A 142 11.01 -25.85 2.97
N GLY A 143 10.96 -25.93 1.63
CA GLY A 143 12.14 -26.01 0.77
C GLY A 143 12.96 -24.70 0.68
N LEU A 144 12.41 -23.57 1.14
CA LEU A 144 13.09 -22.28 1.11
C LEU A 144 13.91 -22.02 2.39
N LEU A 145 13.60 -22.73 3.48
CA LEU A 145 14.23 -22.50 4.78
C LEU A 145 15.57 -23.22 4.90
N THR A 146 16.56 -22.53 5.47
CA THR A 146 17.86 -23.12 5.80
C THR A 146 17.75 -23.86 7.15
N CYS A 147 17.15 -25.05 7.15
CA CYS A 147 17.07 -25.94 8.30
C CYS A 147 16.91 -27.41 7.89
N GLU A 148 17.05 -28.32 8.85
CA GLU A 148 16.69 -29.74 8.66
C GLU A 148 15.22 -29.86 8.16
N PRO A 149 14.93 -30.69 7.15
CA PRO A 149 13.59 -30.81 6.57
C PRO A 149 12.50 -31.11 7.62
N ARG A 150 12.82 -31.95 8.61
CA ARG A 150 11.90 -32.32 9.70
C ARG A 150 11.51 -31.11 10.57
N ARG A 151 12.37 -30.09 10.67
CA ARG A 151 12.12 -28.87 11.45
C ARG A 151 11.44 -27.78 10.63
N ALA A 152 11.38 -27.89 9.31
CA ALA A 152 10.83 -26.84 8.46
C ALA A 152 9.38 -26.46 8.83
N PRO A 153 8.46 -27.40 9.13
CA PRO A 153 7.11 -27.05 9.57
C PRO A 153 7.07 -26.25 10.87
N GLU A 154 7.93 -26.56 11.84
CA GLU A 154 8.07 -25.80 13.08
C GLU A 154 8.59 -24.40 12.78
N ARG A 155 9.64 -24.30 11.96
CA ARG A 155 10.27 -23.01 11.60
C ARG A 155 9.34 -22.09 10.83
N VAL A 156 8.48 -22.61 9.96
CA VAL A 156 7.44 -21.81 9.28
C VAL A 156 6.46 -21.25 10.30
N ARG A 157 5.95 -22.07 11.24
CA ARG A 157 5.07 -21.60 12.32
C ARG A 157 5.73 -20.54 13.20
N SER A 158 7.00 -20.74 13.58
CA SER A 158 7.78 -19.76 14.33
C SER A 158 8.03 -18.47 13.57
N ALA A 159 7.98 -18.48 12.23
CA ALA A 159 8.07 -17.28 11.41
C ALA A 159 6.71 -16.58 11.24
N VAL A 160 5.61 -17.33 11.13
CA VAL A 160 4.24 -16.80 11.00
C VAL A 160 3.82 -16.01 12.24
N ASN A 161 4.02 -16.55 13.44
CA ASN A 161 3.56 -15.93 14.69
C ASN A 161 4.04 -14.47 14.90
N PRO A 162 5.35 -14.16 14.84
CA PRO A 162 5.80 -12.78 14.98
C PRO A 162 5.37 -11.89 13.81
N MET A 163 5.23 -12.44 12.59
CA MET A 163 4.70 -11.67 11.46
C MET A 163 3.22 -11.33 11.64
N ALA A 164 2.42 -12.24 12.21
CA ALA A 164 1.03 -11.99 12.57
C ALA A 164 0.91 -10.93 13.68
N ALA A 165 1.73 -11.05 14.73
CA ALA A 165 1.77 -10.07 15.82
C ALA A 165 2.17 -8.66 15.34
N ALA A 166 3.04 -8.58 14.33
CA ALA A 166 3.46 -7.33 13.71
C ALA A 166 2.55 -6.88 12.55
N ASN A 167 1.43 -7.56 12.28
CA ASN A 167 0.51 -7.26 11.17
C ASN A 167 1.18 -7.23 9.78
N VAL A 168 2.24 -8.02 9.58
CA VAL A 168 2.88 -8.24 8.26
C VAL A 168 2.01 -9.17 7.41
N LEU A 169 1.39 -10.15 8.06
CA LEU A 169 0.36 -11.05 7.54
C LEU A 169 -0.69 -11.25 8.63
N LEU A 170 -1.79 -11.89 8.29
CA LEU A 170 -2.83 -12.31 9.23
C LEU A 170 -2.92 -13.83 9.25
N PHE A 171 -3.09 -14.39 10.44
CA PHE A 171 -3.25 -15.83 10.68
C PHE A 171 -4.37 -16.06 11.68
N GLN A 172 -5.43 -16.76 11.24
CA GLN A 172 -6.57 -17.11 12.08
C GLN A 172 -7.26 -18.36 11.51
N ASP A 173 -7.74 -19.24 12.38
CA ASP A 173 -8.48 -20.47 12.04
C ASP A 173 -7.80 -21.30 10.93
N GLY A 174 -6.48 -21.45 11.03
CA GLY A 174 -5.68 -22.23 10.08
C GLY A 174 -5.44 -21.56 8.72
N ARG A 175 -5.90 -20.32 8.50
CA ARG A 175 -5.73 -19.58 7.24
C ARG A 175 -4.74 -18.44 7.38
N VAL A 176 -4.00 -18.18 6.31
CA VAL A 176 -3.00 -17.11 6.21
C VAL A 176 -3.30 -16.21 5.01
N TRP A 177 -3.28 -14.90 5.21
CA TRP A 177 -3.48 -13.89 4.16
C TRP A 177 -2.73 -12.59 4.49
N LEU A 178 -2.64 -11.66 3.53
CA LEU A 178 -2.02 -10.35 3.77
C LEU A 178 -3.01 -9.36 4.40
N PRO A 179 -2.61 -8.24 5.00
CA PRO A 179 -3.54 -7.19 5.46
C PRO A 179 -4.15 -6.38 4.30
N SER A 180 -3.36 -6.09 3.25
CA SER A 180 -3.79 -5.44 1.99
C SER A 180 -3.39 -6.27 0.75
N TRP A 181 -4.24 -6.29 -0.28
CA TRP A 181 -4.19 -7.23 -1.42
C TRP A 181 -4.70 -6.48 -2.61
N THR A 182 -3.91 -6.49 -3.65
CA THR A 182 -4.31 -6.05 -4.98
C THR A 182 -4.07 -7.23 -5.88
N SER A 183 -5.07 -7.63 -6.67
CA SER A 183 -4.85 -8.64 -7.70
C SER A 183 -3.72 -8.16 -8.62
N LYS A 184 -2.89 -9.08 -9.12
CA LYS A 184 -1.78 -8.82 -10.06
C LYS A 184 -2.30 -8.31 -11.43
N ALA A 185 -3.01 -7.18 -11.45
CA ALA A 185 -3.19 -6.34 -12.63
C ALA A 185 -2.11 -5.23 -12.72
N SER A 186 -1.16 -5.18 -11.77
CA SER A 186 0.01 -4.31 -11.90
C SER A 186 1.26 -4.99 -11.32
N ASN A 187 2.13 -5.48 -12.21
CA ASN A 187 3.56 -5.75 -11.98
C ASN A 187 4.17 -4.70 -11.02
N ASN A 188 5.10 -4.99 -10.12
CA ASN A 188 6.36 -5.69 -10.36
C ASN A 188 7.03 -6.03 -9.00
N LYS A 189 7.95 -7.00 -9.02
CA LYS A 189 8.76 -7.49 -7.89
C LYS A 189 9.46 -6.36 -7.13
N VAL A 190 9.35 -6.34 -5.80
CA VAL A 190 10.31 -5.66 -4.92
C VAL A 190 10.51 -6.54 -3.69
N LEU A 191 11.64 -7.24 -3.65
CA LEU A 191 12.29 -7.69 -2.41
C LEU A 191 12.98 -6.50 -1.76
#